data_AF-A0A8I0HNR7-F1
#
_entry.id   AF-A0A8I0HNR7-F1
#
_cell.length_a   1.000
_cell.length_b   1.000
_cell.length_c   1.000
_cell.angle_alpha   90.00
_cell.angle_beta   90.00
_cell.angle_gamma   90.00
#
_symmetry.space_group_name_H-M   'P 1'
#
loop_
_entity.id
_entity.type
_entity.pdbx_description
1 polymer ?
#
loop_
_entity_poly.entity_id
_entity_poly.type
_entity_poly.pdbx_seq_one_letter_code
_entity_poly.pdbx_strand_id
1 'polypeptide(L)' 'MDKRDEPGKTGSFSSGLFKFGVFIVLAGSLLLVLRLILGVTSTLGIVSNLLLILSGVFLAWKPFMDNRKRGQLSQD' A
#
# COMPACT_ATOMS: atom_id res chain seq x y z
N MET A 1 5.87 11.09 40.14
CA MET A 1 6.69 11.58 39.01
C MET A 1 6.28 10.74 37.81
N ASP A 2 5.26 11.22 37.12
CA ASP A 2 4.45 10.44 36.18
C ASP A 2 5.12 10.46 34.81
N LYS A 3 5.77 9.35 34.44
CA LYS A 3 6.39 9.19 33.13
C LYS A 3 5.27 8.91 32.14
N ARG A 4 4.79 9.98 31.50
CA ARG A 4 3.89 9.93 30.36
C ARG A 4 4.45 8.96 29.32
N ASP A 5 3.71 7.89 29.09
CA ASP A 5 3.81 7.07 27.91
C ASP A 5 3.79 7.99 26.68
N GLU A 6 4.76 7.84 25.77
CA GLU A 6 4.74 8.47 24.45
C GLU A 6 3.97 7.56 23.48
N PRO A 7 2.71 7.84 23.09
CA PRO A 7 2.04 7.08 22.05
C PRO A 7 2.29 7.81 20.71
N GLY A 8 3.55 7.91 20.27
CA GLY A 8 3.90 8.91 19.25
C GLY A 8 4.42 8.39 17.90
N LYS A 9 5.26 7.35 17.90
CA LYS A 9 6.19 7.16 16.77
C LYS A 9 5.78 6.15 15.70
N THR A 10 4.66 5.44 15.87
CA THR A 10 4.23 4.38 14.93
C THR A 10 3.17 4.83 13.91
N GLY A 11 2.56 6.01 14.08
CA GLY A 11 1.58 6.56 13.13
C GLY A 11 2.17 7.11 11.82
N SER A 12 3.40 7.62 11.84
CA SER A 12 4.02 8.27 10.67
C SER A 12 4.47 7.25 9.59
N PHE A 13 5.08 6.14 10.02
CA PHE A 13 5.58 5.10 9.10
C PHE A 13 4.45 4.34 8.39
N SER A 14 3.34 4.08 9.09
CA SER A 14 2.15 3.39 8.57
C SER A 14 1.44 4.23 7.49
N SER A 15 1.31 5.55 7.71
CA SER A 15 0.74 6.49 6.74
C SER A 15 1.60 6.63 5.48
N GLY A 16 2.93 6.67 5.63
CA GLY A 16 3.85 6.75 4.49
C GLY A 16 3.78 5.54 3.57
N LEU A 17 3.79 4.33 4.13
CA LEU A 17 3.66 3.08 3.37
C LEU A 17 2.31 2.94 2.67
N PHE A 18 1.24 3.35 3.34
CA PHE A 18 -0.10 3.37 2.74
C PHE A 18 -0.16 4.32 1.53
N LYS A 19 0.30 5.57 1.69
CA LYS A 19 0.34 6.55 0.59
C LYS A 19 1.20 6.08 -0.58
N PHE A 20 2.34 5.45 -0.28
CA PHE A 20 3.24 4.90 -1.29
C PHE A 20 2.60 3.72 -2.05
N GLY A 21 1.91 2.81 -1.34
CA GLY A 21 1.15 1.73 -1.95
C GLY A 21 0.05 2.24 -2.88
N VAL A 22 -0.73 3.23 -2.44
CA VAL A 22 -1.77 3.89 -3.26
C VAL A 22 -1.15 4.55 -4.50
N PHE A 23 0.00 5.21 -4.36
CA PHE A 23 0.71 5.80 -5.49
C PHE A 23 1.14 4.77 -6.54
N ILE A 24 1.69 3.63 -6.10
CA ILE A 24 2.07 2.53 -7.00
C ILE A 24 0.85 1.99 -7.74
N VAL A 25 -0.29 1.80 -7.06
CA VAL A 25 -1.53 1.35 -7.70
C VAL A 25 -1.97 2.33 -8.76
N LEU A 26 -1.98 3.63 -8.46
CA LEU A 26 -2.37 4.68 -9.41
C LEU A 26 -1.45 4.72 -10.63
N ALA A 27 -0.14 4.67 -10.42
CA ALA A 27 0.85 4.68 -11.49
C ALA A 27 0.73 3.41 -12.36
N GLY A 28 0.56 2.25 -11.75
CA GLY A 28 0.35 0.98 -12.45
C GLY A 28 -0.94 1.00 -13.28
N SER A 29 -2.05 1.48 -12.72
CA SER A 29 -3.30 1.63 -13.46
C SER A 29 -3.17 2.59 -14.63
N LEU A 30 -2.49 3.73 -14.46
CA LEU A 30 -2.28 4.71 -15.52
C LEU A 30 -1.43 4.11 -16.66
N LEU A 31 -0.37 3.38 -16.32
CA LEU A 31 0.43 2.64 -17.29
C LEU A 31 -0.40 1.59 -18.04
N LEU A 32 -1.36 0.95 -17.36
CA LEU A 32 -2.23 -0.05 -17.99
C LEU A 32 -3.13 0.60 -19.04
N VAL A 33 -3.76 1.71 -18.67
CA VAL A 33 -4.65 2.47 -19.54
C VAL A 33 -3.88 3.01 -20.75
N LEU A 34 -2.71 3.61 -20.53
CA LEU A 34 -1.87 4.11 -21.60
C LEU A 34 -1.49 3.00 -22.58
N ARG A 35 -1.15 1.81 -22.06
CA ARG A 35 -0.80 0.64 -22.87
C ARG A 35 -1.98 0.12 -23.69
N LEU A 36 -3.19 0.15 -23.13
CA LEU A 36 -4.43 -0.17 -23.82
C LEU A 36 -4.72 0.82 -24.96
N ILE A 37 -4.57 2.12 -24.71
CA ILE A 37 -4.77 3.19 -25.70
C ILE A 37 -3.77 3.07 -26.86
N LEU A 38 -2.52 2.73 -26.56
CA LEU A 38 -1.47 2.52 -27.58
C LEU A 38 -1.64 1.19 -28.35
N GLY A 39 -2.63 0.36 -28.02
CA GLY A 39 -2.87 -0.93 -28.68
C GLY A 39 -1.82 -2.00 -28.39
N VAL A 40 -0.96 -1.79 -27.38
CA VAL A 40 0.14 -2.70 -27.05
C VAL A 40 -0.37 -3.81 -26.14
N THR A 41 -1.04 -4.82 -26.72
CA THR A 41 -1.62 -5.96 -25.99
C THR A 41 -0.63 -7.10 -25.77
N SER A 42 0.64 -6.78 -25.51
CA SER A 42 1.63 -7.81 -25.21
C SER A 42 1.31 -8.45 -23.85
N THR A 43 1.08 -9.75 -23.83
CA THR A 43 0.67 -10.52 -22.64
C THR A 43 1.64 -10.31 -21.47
N LEU A 44 2.95 -10.37 -21.73
CA LEU A 44 4.00 -10.10 -20.74
C LEU A 44 3.90 -8.69 -20.16
N GLY A 45 3.52 -7.74 -21.00
CA GLY A 45 3.32 -6.36 -20.62
C GLY A 45 2.15 -6.18 -19.65
N ILE A 46 1.01 -6.79 -19.98
CA ILE A 46 -0.20 -6.74 -19.14
C ILE A 46 0.09 -7.41 -17.79
N VAL A 47 0.70 -8.60 -17.80
CA VAL A 47 1.04 -9.35 -16.58
C VAL A 47 2.02 -8.57 -15.70
N SER A 48 3.09 -8.00 -16.27
CA SER A 48 4.04 -7.18 -15.52
C SER A 48 3.36 -5.97 -14.85
N ASN A 49 2.41 -5.35 -15.55
CA ASN A 49 1.72 -4.19 -15.03
C ASN A 49 0.68 -4.55 -13.94
N LEU A 50 0.04 -5.72 -14.07
CA LEU A 50 -0.80 -6.30 -13.00
C LEU A 50 0.02 -6.62 -11.75
N LEU A 51 1.24 -7.15 -11.89
CA LEU A 51 2.13 -7.41 -10.74
C LEU A 51 2.52 -6.12 -10.01
N LEU A 52 2.76 -5.03 -10.73
CA LEU A 52 3.01 -3.71 -10.14
C LEU A 52 1.82 -3.25 -9.29
N ILE A 53 0.60 -3.34 -9.83
CA ILE A 53 -0.62 -2.95 -9.12
C ILE A 53 -0.79 -3.82 -7.86
N LEU A 54 -0.64 -5.15 -7.98
CA LEU A 54 -0.75 -6.08 -6.86
C LEU A 54 0.28 -5.80 -5.75
N SER A 55 1.51 -5.45 -6.12
CA SER A 55 2.55 -5.04 -5.18
C SER A 55 2.15 -3.77 -4.41
N GLY A 56 1.60 -2.77 -5.11
CA GLY A 56 1.08 -1.55 -4.49
C GLY A 56 -0.08 -1.82 -3.52
N VAL A 57 -1.02 -2.69 -3.90
CA VAL A 57 -2.13 -3.11 -3.02
C VAL A 57 -1.60 -3.82 -1.78
N PHE A 58 -0.64 -4.73 -1.93
CA PHE A 58 -0.05 -5.45 -0.80
C PHE A 58 0.67 -4.51 0.18
N LEU A 59 1.41 -3.53 -0.35
CA LEU A 59 2.07 -2.48 0.43
C LEU A 59 1.06 -1.59 1.17
N ALA A 60 -0.06 -1.24 0.54
CA ALA A 60 -1.14 -0.48 1.17
C ALA A 60 -1.93 -1.30 2.21
N TRP A 61 -2.04 -2.62 2.01
CA TRP A 61 -2.77 -3.50 2.91
C TRP A 61 -1.98 -3.86 4.18
N LYS A 62 -0.65 -3.92 4.10
CA LYS A 62 0.24 -4.21 5.24
C LYS A 62 0.00 -3.31 6.48
N PRO A 63 -0.04 -1.96 6.37
CA PRO A 63 -0.33 -1.10 7.52
C PRO A 63 -1.74 -1.31 8.09
N PHE A 64 -2.72 -1.68 7.26
CA PHE A 64 -4.08 -1.98 7.72
C PHE A 64 -4.15 -3.25 8.58
N MET A 65 -3.43 -4.31 8.21
CA MET A 65 -3.34 -5.52 9.04
C MET A 65 -2.61 -5.28 10.36
N ASP A 66 -1.55 -4.47 10.33
CA ASP A 66 -0.75 -4.17 11.53
C ASP A 66 -1.56 -3.37 12.57
N ASN A 67 -2.40 -2.45 12.09
CA ASN A 67 -3.33 -1.69 12.95
C ASN A 67 -4.42 -2.58 13.59
N ARG A 68 -4.92 -3.62 12.88
CA ARG A 68 -5.86 -4.60 13.48
C ARG A 68 -5.22 -5.42 14.60
N LYS A 69 -3.96 -5.84 14.45
CA LYS A 69 -3.26 -6.62 15.48
C LYS A 69 -3.04 -5.82 16.77
N ARG A 70 -2.75 -4.52 16.64
CA ARG A 70 -2.61 -3.64 17.83
C ARG A 70 -3.94 -3.39 18.54
N GLY A 71 -5.05 -3.30 17.80
CA GLY A 71 -6.39 -3.16 18.39
C GLY A 71 -6.83 -4.36 19.23
N GLN A 72 -6.31 -5.56 18.97
CA GLN A 72 -6.59 -6.75 19.77
C GLN A 72 -5.74 -6.85 21.05
N LEU A 73 -4.53 -6.29 21.07
CA LEU A 73 -3.63 -6.31 22.25
C LEU A 73 -3.96 -5.25 23.31
N SER A 74 -4.85 -4.29 23.02
CA SER A 74 -5.30 -3.29 24.00
C SER A 74 -6.61 -3.66 24.71
N GLN A 75 -7.12 -4.88 24.52
CA GLN A 75 -8.33 -5.38 25.20
C GLN A 75 -8.05 -6.43 26.30
N ASP A 76 -6.78 -6.78 26.54
CA ASP A 76 -6.37 -7.67 27.64
C ASP A 76 -5.77 -6.88 28.82
#